data_AF-A0A9Q1QLX0-F1
#
_entry.id   AF-A0A9Q1QLX0-F1
#
_cell.length_a   1.000
_cell.length_b   1.000
_cell.length_c   1.000
_cell.angle_alpha   90.00
_cell.angle_beta   90.00
_cell.angle_gamma   90.00
#
_symmetry.space_group_name_H-M   'P 1'
#
loop_
_entity.id
_entity.type
_entity.pdbx_description
1 polymer ?
#
loop_
_entity_poly.entity_id
_entity_poly.type
_entity_poly.pdbx_seq_one_letter_code
_entity_poly.pdbx_strand_id
1 'polypeptide(L)'
;MATSECQHRHRDDKLSFISELPTATQRGDPELLQWKRFWAPHGSRLLPSQSYNFHKSNQISSIQVDDPVLTQNPQIPHQLVPFLEVERVSVDPKFDIDKMTSPRDFNTHLSYSLLPENIMNSGCKMVYITRNPMDTFVSRWYFFYKKCNYDVPIEESFANFCQGVKLGGPYFNHVLEYWRVCNEKPGALFLTYEELKKEPHKKVKRLAEFLECPLNPNEIEQVVWRCSHDRLSNLAVNKGPSKVHWTGWDFSSFFRKCIIGDSMNYLTPDMVEQLRELARQKWERYGLKFQSVDEILDSSH
;
A
#
# COMPACT_ATOMS: atom_id res chain seq x y z
N MET A 1 -31.76 -24.39 -17.74
CA MET A 1 -32.56 -23.70 -16.69
C MET A 1 -32.04 -23.92 -15.27
N ALA A 2 -31.18 -24.90 -14.97
CA ALA A 2 -30.68 -25.15 -13.61
C ALA A 2 -29.46 -24.30 -13.16
N THR A 3 -28.90 -23.44 -14.01
CA THR A 3 -27.66 -22.68 -13.72
C THR A 3 -27.91 -21.30 -13.11
N SER A 4 -29.05 -20.65 -13.37
CA SER A 4 -29.37 -19.33 -12.80
C SER A 4 -29.81 -19.42 -11.34
N GLU A 5 -30.60 -20.42 -10.96
CA GLU A 5 -31.08 -20.59 -9.57
C GLU A 5 -29.96 -20.98 -8.58
N CYS A 6 -28.91 -21.65 -9.04
CA CYS A 6 -27.75 -22.01 -8.20
C CYS A 6 -26.82 -20.80 -7.98
N GLN A 7 -26.65 -19.96 -9.00
CA GLN A 7 -25.91 -18.70 -8.88
C GLN A 7 -26.64 -17.66 -8.03
N HIS A 8 -27.98 -17.61 -8.09
CA HIS A 8 -28.78 -16.74 -7.23
C HIS A 8 -28.72 -17.16 -5.75
N ARG A 9 -28.92 -18.46 -5.44
CA ARG A 9 -28.78 -18.98 -4.07
C ARG A 9 -27.41 -18.71 -3.46
N HIS A 10 -26.32 -18.95 -4.20
CA HIS A 10 -24.98 -18.63 -3.73
C HIS A 10 -24.69 -17.13 -3.54
N ARG A 11 -25.47 -16.24 -4.17
CA ARG A 11 -25.33 -14.79 -4.03
C ARG A 11 -26.10 -14.28 -2.81
N ASP A 12 -27.28 -14.84 -2.56
CA ASP A 12 -28.12 -14.50 -1.41
C ASP A 12 -27.49 -15.00 -0.09
N ASP A 13 -26.90 -16.20 -0.08
CA ASP A 13 -26.15 -16.74 1.07
C ASP A 13 -24.84 -15.97 1.37
N LYS A 14 -24.26 -15.32 0.35
CA LYS A 14 -23.05 -14.49 0.52
C LYS A 14 -23.38 -13.10 1.04
N LEU A 15 -24.51 -12.53 0.62
CA LEU A 15 -24.97 -11.22 1.09
C LEU A 15 -25.47 -11.30 2.53
N SER A 16 -26.11 -12.39 2.93
CA SER A 16 -26.48 -12.63 4.33
C SER A 16 -25.24 -12.72 5.23
N PHE A 17 -24.21 -13.46 4.82
CA PHE A 17 -22.94 -13.55 5.57
C PHE A 17 -22.24 -12.19 5.75
N ILE A 18 -22.20 -11.35 4.71
CA ILE A 18 -21.60 -10.01 4.79
C ILE A 18 -22.38 -9.12 5.76
N SER A 19 -23.72 -9.24 5.81
CA SER A 19 -24.56 -8.46 6.72
C SER A 19 -24.38 -8.78 8.21
N GLU A 20 -23.78 -9.94 8.53
CA GLU A 20 -23.50 -10.36 9.90
C GLU A 20 -22.10 -9.94 10.39
N LEU A 21 -21.24 -9.43 9.50
CA LEU A 21 -19.89 -9.01 9.87
C LEU A 21 -19.92 -7.67 10.62
N PRO A 22 -19.02 -7.46 11.62
CA PRO A 22 -18.97 -6.20 12.36
C PRO A 22 -18.74 -5.00 11.45
N THR A 23 -19.51 -3.93 11.66
CA THR A 23 -19.33 -2.64 10.99
C THR A 23 -18.85 -1.56 11.94
N ALA A 24 -18.20 -0.53 11.39
CA ALA A 24 -17.84 0.68 12.11
C ALA A 24 -17.99 1.89 11.20
N THR A 25 -18.59 2.95 11.73
CA THR A 25 -18.72 4.23 11.04
C THR A 25 -17.85 5.26 11.73
N GLN A 26 -17.04 5.98 10.95
CA GLN A 26 -16.16 7.02 11.45
C GLN A 26 -16.32 8.29 10.62
N ARG A 27 -16.15 9.43 11.28
CA ARG A 27 -16.26 10.73 10.61
C ARG A 27 -15.22 10.82 9.49
N GLY A 28 -15.69 11.10 8.27
CA GLY A 28 -14.84 11.26 7.09
C GLY A 28 -14.34 9.97 6.45
N ASP A 29 -14.65 8.79 7.00
CA ASP A 29 -14.40 7.49 6.33
C ASP A 29 -15.74 6.92 5.82
N PRO A 30 -15.73 6.10 4.75
CA PRO A 30 -16.90 5.28 4.43
C PRO A 30 -17.21 4.32 5.60
N GLU A 31 -18.44 3.82 5.68
CA GLU A 31 -18.76 2.71 6.58
C GLU A 31 -17.75 1.57 6.34
N LEU A 32 -17.18 1.01 7.39
CA LEU A 32 -16.18 -0.03 7.34
C LEU A 32 -16.78 -1.37 7.78
N LEU A 33 -16.38 -2.45 7.12
CA LEU A 33 -16.70 -3.83 7.49
C LEU A 33 -15.42 -4.55 7.94
N GLN A 34 -15.51 -5.33 9.02
CA GLN A 34 -14.39 -6.12 9.51
C GLN A 34 -14.37 -7.52 8.89
N TRP A 35 -13.25 -7.87 8.24
CA TRP A 35 -13.01 -9.19 7.67
C TRP A 35 -11.65 -9.74 8.09
N LYS A 36 -11.62 -10.96 8.63
CA LYS A 36 -10.41 -11.62 9.17
C LYS A 36 -9.55 -10.70 10.06
N ARG A 37 -10.20 -9.79 10.82
CA ARG A 37 -9.64 -8.72 11.70
C ARG A 37 -9.26 -7.39 11.07
N PHE A 38 -9.33 -7.24 9.74
CA PHE A 38 -9.00 -6.01 9.04
C PHE A 38 -10.24 -5.26 8.57
N TRP A 39 -10.13 -3.94 8.45
CA TRP A 39 -11.25 -3.09 8.07
C TRP A 39 -11.15 -2.64 6.60
N ALA A 40 -12.21 -2.89 5.84
CA ALA A 40 -12.36 -2.51 4.44
C ALA A 40 -13.66 -1.71 4.24
N PRO A 41 -13.84 -0.94 3.15
CA PRO A 41 -15.07 -0.19 2.90
C PRO A 41 -16.26 -1.16 2.76
N HIS A 42 -17.36 -0.84 3.42
CA HIS A 42 -18.63 -1.53 3.31
C HIS A 42 -19.13 -1.43 1.86
N GLY A 43 -19.49 -2.58 1.27
CA GLY A 43 -19.83 -2.68 -0.16
C GLY A 43 -18.64 -2.89 -1.10
N SER A 44 -17.40 -2.97 -0.61
CA SER A 44 -16.29 -3.47 -1.42
C SER A 44 -16.54 -4.94 -1.80
N ARG A 45 -16.51 -5.26 -3.10
CA ARG A 45 -16.77 -6.63 -3.62
C ARG A 45 -15.62 -7.63 -3.30
N LEU A 46 -14.73 -7.29 -2.36
CA LEU A 46 -13.48 -7.99 -2.04
C LEU A 46 -13.66 -9.09 -0.97
N LEU A 47 -14.90 -9.33 -0.53
CA LEU A 47 -15.24 -10.33 0.48
C LEU A 47 -15.77 -11.61 -0.20
N PRO A 48 -15.77 -12.77 0.51
CA PRO A 48 -15.02 -14.01 0.30
C PRO A 48 -15.41 -14.81 -0.97
N SER A 49 -15.79 -14.14 -2.05
CA SER A 49 -16.67 -14.72 -3.07
C SER A 49 -15.97 -15.30 -4.29
N GLN A 50 -14.65 -15.28 -4.41
CA GLN A 50 -13.99 -15.74 -5.63
C GLN A 50 -12.78 -16.64 -5.32
N SER A 51 -12.90 -17.91 -5.70
CA SER A 51 -11.74 -18.79 -5.91
C SER A 51 -10.96 -18.24 -7.10
N TYR A 52 -9.69 -17.91 -6.89
CA TYR A 52 -8.89 -17.22 -7.89
C TYR A 52 -7.91 -18.20 -8.55
N ASN A 53 -7.75 -18.12 -9.87
CA ASN A 53 -6.72 -18.86 -10.63
C ASN A 53 -5.59 -17.87 -11.01
N PHE A 54 -4.40 -17.98 -10.40
CA PHE A 54 -3.21 -17.26 -10.85
C PHE A 54 -2.34 -18.31 -11.50
N HIS A 55 -2.17 -18.21 -12.82
CA HIS A 55 -1.28 -19.10 -13.55
C HIS A 55 0.17 -18.71 -13.24
N LYS A 56 1.00 -19.73 -12.99
CA LYS A 56 2.45 -19.61 -12.81
C LYS A 56 3.08 -19.06 -14.10
N SER A 57 3.96 -18.08 -13.98
CA SER A 57 5.04 -17.91 -14.94
C SER A 57 6.22 -17.17 -14.30
N ASN A 58 7.36 -17.84 -14.30
CA ASN A 58 8.66 -17.25 -13.96
C ASN A 58 9.11 -16.32 -15.08
N GLN A 59 10.02 -15.41 -14.71
CA GLN A 59 10.79 -14.45 -15.53
C GLN A 59 10.14 -13.09 -15.77
N ILE A 60 10.87 -12.04 -15.36
CA ILE A 60 10.55 -10.64 -15.62
C ILE A 60 11.24 -10.19 -16.92
N SER A 61 10.45 -9.65 -17.84
CA SER A 61 10.92 -8.94 -19.03
C SER A 61 11.45 -7.56 -18.66
N SER A 62 12.66 -7.27 -19.13
CA SER A 62 13.29 -5.96 -19.35
C SER A 62 12.57 -4.74 -18.78
N ILE A 63 13.25 -4.04 -17.86
CA ILE A 63 13.06 -2.59 -17.71
C ILE A 63 13.32 -1.98 -19.09
N GLN A 64 12.25 -1.64 -19.82
CA GLN A 64 12.40 -0.93 -21.08
C GLN A 64 13.00 0.45 -20.78
N VAL A 65 14.05 0.79 -21.53
CA VAL A 65 14.83 2.02 -21.40
C VAL A 65 14.04 3.26 -21.85
N ASP A 66 12.92 3.04 -22.54
CA ASP A 66 11.95 4.09 -22.87
C ASP A 66 11.19 4.50 -21.62
N ASP A 67 11.25 5.77 -21.23
CA ASP A 67 10.58 6.30 -20.05
C ASP A 67 9.08 6.51 -20.35
N PRO A 68 8.16 5.62 -19.92
CA PRO A 68 6.73 5.80 -20.15
C PRO A 68 6.17 7.05 -19.46
N VAL A 69 6.88 7.61 -18.47
CA VAL A 69 6.56 8.88 -17.81
C VAL A 69 6.88 10.08 -18.72
N LEU A 70 7.70 9.91 -19.77
CA LEU A 70 8.09 10.94 -20.75
C LEU A 70 7.42 10.82 -22.12
N THR A 71 6.69 9.73 -22.40
CA THR A 71 5.91 9.67 -23.65
C THR A 71 4.84 10.77 -23.68
N GLN A 72 4.32 11.13 -24.86
CA GLN A 72 3.36 12.23 -25.09
C GLN A 72 2.10 12.21 -24.19
N ASN A 73 1.92 11.15 -23.40
CA ASN A 73 0.95 11.02 -22.34
C ASN A 73 1.66 10.59 -21.03
N PRO A 74 2.13 11.53 -20.18
CA PRO A 74 2.89 11.19 -18.97
C PRO A 74 2.02 10.36 -18.01
N GLN A 75 2.30 9.06 -17.94
CA GLN A 75 1.62 8.14 -17.05
C GLN A 75 2.23 8.28 -15.65
N ILE A 76 1.36 8.50 -14.65
CA ILE A 76 1.81 8.53 -13.26
C ILE A 76 2.04 7.10 -12.73
N PRO A 77 2.88 6.90 -11.69
CA PRO A 77 3.20 5.54 -11.21
C PRO A 77 1.98 4.65 -10.90
N HIS A 78 0.91 5.22 -10.33
CA HIS A 78 -0.34 4.47 -10.03
C HIS A 78 -1.14 4.05 -11.27
N GLN A 79 -0.80 4.54 -12.46
CA GLN A 79 -1.36 4.09 -13.74
C GLN A 79 -0.50 3.02 -14.42
N LEU A 80 0.76 2.87 -14.01
CA LEU A 80 1.68 1.87 -14.58
C LEU A 80 1.56 0.53 -13.87
N VAL A 81 1.25 0.54 -12.57
CA VAL A 81 1.11 -0.66 -11.75
C VAL A 81 -0.30 -0.69 -11.15
N PRO A 82 -1.20 -1.55 -11.65
CA PRO A 82 -2.58 -1.61 -11.19
C PRO A 82 -2.74 -2.22 -9.80
N PHE A 83 -3.79 -1.78 -9.09
CA PHE A 83 -4.18 -2.30 -7.77
C PHE A 83 -5.02 -3.56 -7.90
N LEU A 84 -4.60 -4.64 -7.24
CA LEU A 84 -5.30 -5.93 -7.24
C LEU A 84 -6.77 -5.79 -6.80
N GLU A 85 -7.01 -4.95 -5.80
CA GLU A 85 -8.33 -4.68 -5.23
C GLU A 85 -9.21 -3.76 -6.08
N VAL A 86 -8.64 -3.04 -7.05
CA VAL A 86 -9.34 -2.02 -7.85
C VAL A 86 -9.74 -2.60 -9.18
N GLU A 87 -8.83 -3.25 -9.91
CA GLU A 87 -9.11 -3.82 -11.24
C GLU A 87 -10.25 -4.86 -11.25
N ARG A 88 -10.58 -5.43 -10.08
CA ARG A 88 -11.69 -6.37 -9.93
C ARG A 88 -13.02 -5.71 -9.54
N VAL A 89 -12.99 -4.44 -9.15
CA VAL A 89 -14.14 -3.66 -8.63
C VAL A 89 -14.51 -2.52 -9.59
N SER A 90 -13.54 -1.90 -10.24
CA SER A 90 -13.74 -0.76 -11.15
C SER A 90 -13.98 -1.18 -12.59
N VAL A 91 -14.86 -0.44 -13.24
CA VAL A 91 -15.19 -0.49 -14.67
C VAL A 91 -14.14 0.30 -15.47
N ASP A 92 -12.85 0.14 -15.18
CA ASP A 92 -11.82 0.71 -16.06
C ASP A 92 -11.51 -0.33 -17.16
N PRO A 93 -11.94 -0.10 -18.41
CA PRO A 93 -11.74 -1.05 -19.50
C PRO A 93 -10.26 -1.21 -19.93
N LYS A 94 -9.32 -0.52 -19.28
CA LYS A 94 -7.91 -0.51 -19.71
C LYS A 94 -7.10 -1.74 -19.30
N PHE A 95 -7.38 -2.36 -18.14
CA PHE A 95 -6.55 -3.46 -17.63
C PHE A 95 -7.36 -4.74 -17.51
N ASP A 96 -7.39 -5.48 -18.62
CA ASP A 96 -7.81 -6.87 -18.60
C ASP A 96 -6.63 -7.73 -18.11
N ILE A 97 -6.69 -8.17 -16.85
CA ILE A 97 -5.65 -8.99 -16.19
C ILE A 97 -5.32 -10.25 -17.00
N ASP A 98 -6.29 -10.79 -17.73
CA ASP A 98 -6.13 -11.99 -18.56
C ASP A 98 -5.42 -11.69 -19.88
N LYS A 99 -5.42 -10.42 -20.33
CA LYS A 99 -4.68 -9.96 -21.53
C LYS A 99 -3.31 -9.38 -21.23
N MET A 100 -2.96 -9.16 -19.95
CA MET A 100 -1.63 -8.67 -19.59
C MET A 100 -0.57 -9.73 -19.90
N THR A 101 0.45 -9.35 -20.67
CA THR A 101 1.65 -10.17 -20.90
C THR A 101 2.41 -10.38 -19.60
N SER A 102 3.00 -11.56 -19.42
CA SER A 102 3.87 -11.82 -18.27
C SER A 102 5.30 -11.33 -18.53
N PRO A 103 6.02 -10.85 -17.51
CA PRO A 103 5.62 -10.68 -16.11
C PRO A 103 4.51 -9.64 -15.91
N ARG A 104 3.72 -9.81 -14.85
CA ARG A 104 2.68 -8.86 -14.47
C ARG A 104 3.02 -8.24 -13.13
N ASP A 105 3.04 -6.93 -13.09
CA ASP A 105 3.26 -6.15 -11.89
C ASP A 105 1.93 -5.67 -11.33
N PHE A 106 1.75 -5.84 -10.02
CA PHE A 106 0.58 -5.38 -9.30
C PHE A 106 1.01 -4.75 -7.97
N ASN A 107 0.21 -3.80 -7.49
CA ASN A 107 0.30 -3.29 -6.13
C ASN A 107 -0.98 -3.65 -5.35
N THR A 108 -0.91 -3.59 -4.02
CA THR A 108 -2.05 -3.85 -3.15
C THR A 108 -1.82 -3.27 -1.75
N HIS A 109 -2.89 -2.84 -1.12
CA HIS A 109 -2.95 -2.48 0.29
C HIS A 109 -3.63 -3.55 1.16
N LEU A 110 -3.94 -4.71 0.58
CA LEU A 110 -4.46 -5.84 1.34
C LEU A 110 -3.41 -6.34 2.32
N SER A 111 -3.86 -6.74 3.51
CA SER A 111 -3.00 -7.51 4.41
C SER A 111 -2.71 -8.90 3.83
N TYR A 112 -1.57 -9.49 4.18
CA TYR A 112 -1.13 -10.75 3.59
C TYR A 112 -2.19 -11.85 3.72
N SER A 113 -2.85 -11.96 4.88
CA SER A 113 -3.91 -12.94 5.14
C SER A 113 -5.23 -12.72 4.37
N LEU A 114 -5.37 -11.55 3.74
CA LEU A 114 -6.45 -11.21 2.82
C LEU A 114 -6.10 -11.45 1.35
N LEU A 115 -4.83 -11.72 1.04
CA LEU A 115 -4.45 -12.02 -0.33
C LEU A 115 -5.12 -13.32 -0.80
N PRO A 116 -5.46 -13.42 -2.10
CA PRO A 116 -5.86 -14.67 -2.72
C PRO A 116 -4.83 -15.80 -2.49
N GLU A 117 -5.30 -17.02 -2.19
CA GLU A 117 -4.44 -18.18 -1.90
C GLU A 117 -3.48 -18.51 -3.03
N ASN A 118 -3.94 -18.36 -4.26
CA ASN A 118 -3.13 -18.52 -5.45
C ASN A 118 -1.99 -17.50 -5.57
N ILE A 119 -2.07 -16.29 -4.97
CA ILE A 119 -0.89 -15.39 -4.84
C ILE A 119 0.03 -15.93 -3.77
N MET A 120 -0.53 -16.22 -2.58
CA MET A 120 0.23 -16.68 -1.42
C MET A 120 1.03 -17.96 -1.68
N ASN A 121 0.50 -18.83 -2.55
CA ASN A 121 1.09 -20.12 -2.94
C ASN A 121 1.78 -20.09 -4.31
N SER A 122 1.81 -18.93 -4.99
CA SER A 122 2.57 -18.79 -6.23
C SER A 122 4.06 -18.57 -5.95
N GLY A 123 4.86 -18.68 -7.01
CA GLY A 123 6.25 -18.23 -7.01
C GLY A 123 6.42 -16.73 -7.27
N CYS A 124 5.36 -15.91 -7.16
CA CYS A 124 5.48 -14.47 -7.40
C CYS A 124 6.41 -13.83 -6.37
N LYS A 125 7.20 -12.86 -6.82
CA LYS A 125 8.00 -12.04 -5.92
C LYS A 125 7.12 -10.99 -5.25
N MET A 126 7.34 -10.76 -3.97
CA MET A 126 6.60 -9.78 -3.17
C MET A 126 7.59 -8.76 -2.61
N VAL A 127 7.29 -7.49 -2.79
CA VAL A 127 8.05 -6.40 -2.16
C VAL A 127 7.12 -5.67 -1.22
N TYR A 128 7.45 -5.65 0.06
CA TYR A 128 6.71 -4.92 1.08
C TYR A 128 7.52 -3.73 1.58
N ILE A 129 6.91 -2.55 1.54
CA ILE A 129 7.49 -1.32 2.04
C ILE A 129 6.66 -0.88 3.24
N THR A 130 7.29 -0.77 4.40
CA THR A 130 6.71 -0.12 5.57
C THR A 130 7.33 1.26 5.79
N ARG A 131 6.79 2.02 6.72
CA ARG A 131 7.26 3.34 7.13
C ARG A 131 7.09 3.47 8.64
N ASN A 132 7.83 4.36 9.31
CA ASN A 132 7.58 4.65 10.72
C ASN A 132 6.07 4.91 10.98
N PRO A 133 5.46 4.31 12.03
CA PRO A 133 4.03 4.43 12.31
C PRO A 133 3.59 5.89 12.55
N MET A 134 4.44 6.73 13.13
CA MET A 134 4.14 8.13 13.42
C MET A 134 3.99 8.93 12.13
N ASP A 135 4.96 8.82 11.24
CA ASP A 135 4.93 9.47 9.93
C ASP A 135 3.84 8.88 9.03
N THR A 136 3.56 7.58 9.15
CA THR A 136 2.46 6.91 8.46
C THR A 136 1.11 7.50 8.87
N PHE A 137 0.87 7.64 10.17
CA PHE A 137 -0.35 8.23 10.69
C PHE A 137 -0.54 9.67 10.19
N VAL A 138 0.47 10.53 10.35
CA VAL A 138 0.38 11.94 9.92
C VAL A 138 0.17 12.04 8.41
N SER A 139 0.85 11.21 7.62
CA SER A 139 0.63 11.16 6.17
C SER A 139 -0.81 10.79 5.81
N ARG A 140 -1.38 9.78 6.50
CA ARG A 140 -2.76 9.35 6.28
C ARG A 140 -3.77 10.43 6.70
N TRP A 141 -3.60 11.01 7.88
CA TRP A 141 -4.48 12.07 8.39
C TRP A 141 -4.50 13.28 7.47
N TYR A 142 -3.33 13.66 6.93
CA TYR A 142 -3.23 14.72 5.93
C TYR A 142 -3.96 14.40 4.63
N PHE A 143 -3.75 13.18 4.11
CA PHE A 143 -4.27 12.75 2.82
C PHE A 143 -5.81 12.69 2.82
N PHE A 144 -6.40 12.07 3.84
CA PHE A 144 -7.85 11.87 3.88
C PHE A 144 -8.63 13.06 4.43
N TYR A 145 -8.12 13.77 5.44
CA TYR A 145 -8.93 14.75 6.16
C TYR A 145 -8.47 16.17 5.91
N LYS A 146 -7.21 16.47 6.21
CA LYS A 146 -6.73 17.86 6.21
C LYS A 146 -6.74 18.49 4.82
N LYS A 147 -6.39 17.74 3.77
CA LYS A 147 -6.43 18.27 2.39
C LYS A 147 -7.86 18.48 1.88
N CYS A 148 -8.81 17.67 2.35
CA CYS A 148 -10.22 17.76 1.99
C CYS A 148 -11.04 18.71 2.89
N ASN A 149 -10.39 19.44 3.81
CA ASN A 149 -11.06 20.28 4.81
C ASN A 149 -12.13 19.54 5.62
N TYR A 150 -11.96 18.22 5.84
CA TYR A 150 -12.80 17.51 6.78
C TYR A 150 -12.42 17.92 8.21
N ASP A 151 -13.42 18.33 8.97
CA ASP A 151 -13.27 18.74 10.37
C ASP A 151 -13.23 17.51 11.31
N VAL A 152 -12.13 16.75 11.20
CA VAL A 152 -11.82 15.59 12.04
C VAL A 152 -10.62 15.95 12.92
N PRO A 153 -10.81 16.08 14.25
CA PRO A 153 -9.70 16.31 15.19
C PRO A 153 -8.60 15.24 15.04
N ILE A 154 -7.35 15.65 15.20
CA ILE A 154 -6.21 14.74 15.05
C ILE A 154 -6.26 13.63 16.10
N GLU A 155 -6.74 13.94 17.30
CA GLU A 155 -6.90 13.03 18.44
C GLU A 155 -7.92 11.92 18.13
N GLU A 156 -9.03 12.26 17.50
CA GLU A 156 -10.06 11.29 17.07
C GLU A 156 -9.49 10.36 15.99
N SER A 157 -8.83 10.93 14.97
CA SER A 157 -8.18 10.15 13.92
C SER A 157 -7.10 9.23 14.48
N PHE A 158 -6.34 9.72 15.47
CA PHE A 158 -5.26 9.00 16.12
C PHE A 158 -5.76 7.85 16.98
N ALA A 159 -6.81 8.07 17.78
CA ALA A 159 -7.43 7.02 18.58
C ALA A 159 -7.89 5.85 17.69
N ASN A 160 -8.57 6.17 16.59
CA ASN A 160 -9.01 5.18 15.60
C ASN A 160 -7.83 4.43 14.95
N PHE A 161 -6.73 5.13 14.62
CA PHE A 161 -5.51 4.50 14.10
C PHE A 161 -4.89 3.52 15.11
N CYS A 162 -4.81 3.91 16.39
CA CYS A 162 -4.28 3.07 17.46
C CYS A 162 -5.17 1.85 17.74
N GLN A 163 -6.50 2.01 17.71
CA GLN A 163 -7.46 0.91 17.83
C GLN A 163 -7.47 -0.01 16.59
N GLY A 164 -6.93 0.48 15.47
CA GLY A 164 -6.87 -0.25 14.21
C GLY A 164 -8.18 -0.26 13.42
N VAL A 165 -9.19 0.48 13.88
CA VAL A 165 -10.47 0.65 13.18
C VAL A 165 -10.28 1.77 12.15
N LYS A 166 -9.66 1.43 11.02
CA LYS A 166 -9.40 2.34 9.89
C LYS A 166 -9.26 1.52 8.62
N LEU A 167 -9.52 2.12 7.46
CA LEU A 167 -9.26 1.47 6.16
C LEU A 167 -7.82 0.92 6.10
N GLY A 168 -7.70 -0.40 5.87
CA GLY A 168 -6.40 -1.12 5.82
C GLY A 168 -5.77 -1.39 7.19
N GLY A 169 -6.44 -1.02 8.28
CA GLY A 169 -6.01 -1.29 9.65
C GLY A 169 -6.50 -2.66 10.15
N PRO A 170 -5.89 -3.20 11.24
CA PRO A 170 -4.91 -2.55 12.10
C PRO A 170 -3.48 -2.47 11.52
N TYR A 171 -2.87 -1.28 11.57
CA TYR A 171 -1.56 -1.01 10.95
C TYR A 171 -0.44 -1.92 11.47
N PHE A 172 -0.30 -2.04 12.80
CA PHE A 172 0.76 -2.85 13.40
C PHE A 172 0.66 -4.34 13.03
N ASN A 173 -0.57 -4.85 12.93
CA ASN A 173 -0.82 -6.21 12.46
C ASN A 173 -0.47 -6.38 10.99
N HIS A 174 -0.85 -5.40 10.16
CA HIS A 174 -0.52 -5.39 8.74
C HIS A 174 0.99 -5.50 8.51
N VAL A 175 1.79 -4.66 9.18
CA VAL A 175 3.26 -4.69 9.07
C VAL A 175 3.81 -6.03 9.55
N LEU A 176 3.30 -6.53 10.68
CA LEU A 176 3.77 -7.78 11.26
C LEU A 176 3.53 -9.00 10.36
N GLU A 177 2.39 -9.05 9.66
CA GLU A 177 2.11 -10.15 8.72
C GLU A 177 3.17 -10.23 7.62
N TYR A 178 3.46 -9.10 6.98
CA TYR A 178 4.48 -9.05 5.93
C TYR A 178 5.90 -9.24 6.46
N TRP A 179 6.21 -8.72 7.66
CA TRP A 179 7.49 -8.96 8.32
C TRP A 179 7.79 -10.45 8.47
N ARG A 180 6.82 -11.23 8.95
CA ARG A 180 6.96 -12.68 9.10
C ARG A 180 7.15 -13.37 7.76
N VAL A 181 6.35 -13.01 6.76
CA VAL A 181 6.43 -13.57 5.41
C VAL A 181 7.80 -13.31 4.78
N CYS A 182 8.33 -12.09 4.88
CA CYS A 182 9.64 -11.73 4.33
C CYS A 182 10.80 -12.42 5.05
N ASN A 183 10.65 -12.79 6.32
CA ASN A 183 11.66 -13.56 7.05
C ASN A 183 11.59 -15.06 6.77
N GLU A 184 10.43 -15.58 6.37
CA GLU A 184 10.21 -17.00 6.13
C GLU A 184 10.36 -17.38 4.63
N LYS A 185 10.08 -16.46 3.70
CA LYS A 185 10.02 -16.74 2.25
C LYS A 185 11.12 -16.00 1.47
N PRO A 186 11.98 -16.72 0.71
CA PRO A 186 12.97 -16.10 -0.19
C PRO A 186 12.36 -15.22 -1.29
N GLY A 187 11.12 -15.49 -1.69
CA GLY A 187 10.36 -14.71 -2.68
C GLY A 187 9.72 -13.44 -2.12
N ALA A 188 10.07 -12.99 -0.91
CA ALA A 188 9.51 -11.80 -0.30
C ALA A 188 10.61 -10.88 0.27
N LEU A 189 10.57 -9.60 -0.09
CA LEU A 189 11.54 -8.58 0.31
C LEU A 189 10.88 -7.53 1.20
N PHE A 190 11.44 -7.33 2.40
CA PHE A 190 11.02 -6.28 3.33
C PHE A 190 11.94 -5.06 3.19
N LEU A 191 11.35 -3.89 3.01
CA LEU A 191 12.02 -2.59 2.95
C LEU A 191 11.32 -1.59 3.86
N THR A 192 12.05 -0.56 4.28
CA THR A 192 11.47 0.60 4.95
C THR A 192 11.63 1.84 4.08
N TYR A 193 10.66 2.75 4.16
CA TYR A 193 10.70 4.06 3.50
C TYR A 193 11.93 4.87 3.96
N GLU A 194 12.28 4.77 5.23
CA GLU A 194 13.42 5.45 5.84
C GLU A 194 14.74 5.00 5.21
N GLU A 195 14.92 3.69 5.02
CA GLU A 195 16.07 3.13 4.33
C GLU A 195 16.13 3.53 2.85
N LEU A 196 14.99 3.50 2.16
CA LEU A 196 14.88 3.94 0.76
C LEU A 196 15.25 5.41 0.60
N LYS A 197 14.98 6.23 1.62
CA LYS A 197 15.31 7.65 1.59
C LYS A 197 16.78 7.93 1.94
N LYS A 198 17.34 7.21 2.92
CA LYS A 198 18.73 7.42 3.37
C LYS A 198 19.76 6.82 2.41
N GLU A 199 19.52 5.60 1.96
CA GLU A 199 20.46 4.84 1.12
C GLU A 199 19.81 4.44 -0.23
N PRO A 200 19.26 5.39 -1.02
CA PRO A 200 18.44 5.08 -2.20
C PRO A 200 19.18 4.18 -3.20
N HIS A 201 20.45 4.47 -3.51
CA HIS A 201 21.24 3.68 -4.45
C HIS A 201 21.41 2.22 -4.01
N LYS A 202 21.74 2.00 -2.74
CA LYS A 202 21.93 0.66 -2.16
C LYS A 202 20.62 -0.12 -2.12
N LYS A 203 19.51 0.53 -1.78
CA LYS A 203 18.19 -0.11 -1.70
C LYS A 203 17.61 -0.39 -3.09
N VAL A 204 17.81 0.50 -4.07
CA VAL A 204 17.49 0.25 -5.48
C VAL A 204 18.31 -0.91 -6.02
N LYS A 205 19.62 -0.98 -5.74
CA LYS A 205 20.46 -2.13 -6.12
C LYS A 205 19.93 -3.44 -5.52
N ARG A 206 19.63 -3.46 -4.22
CA ARG A 206 19.07 -4.65 -3.53
C ARG A 206 17.73 -5.07 -4.13
N LEU A 207 16.86 -4.11 -4.46
CA LEU A 207 15.57 -4.38 -5.10
C LEU A 207 15.76 -4.97 -6.50
N ALA A 208 16.64 -4.38 -7.30
CA ALA A 208 17.01 -4.86 -8.63
C ALA A 208 17.54 -6.30 -8.62
N GLU A 209 18.46 -6.61 -7.70
CA GLU A 209 18.99 -7.97 -7.50
C GLU A 209 17.88 -8.96 -7.08
N PHE A 210 17.03 -8.56 -6.13
CA PHE A 210 15.87 -9.37 -5.71
C PHE A 210 14.91 -9.65 -6.88
N LEU A 211 14.70 -8.66 -7.75
CA LEU A 211 13.86 -8.79 -8.94
C LEU A 211 14.55 -9.54 -10.08
N GLU A 212 15.78 -10.04 -9.92
CA GLU A 212 16.59 -10.67 -10.97
C GLU A 212 16.84 -9.75 -12.19
N CYS A 213 16.91 -8.44 -11.94
CA CYS A 213 17.24 -7.43 -12.94
C CYS A 213 18.39 -6.56 -12.43
N PRO A 214 19.62 -7.11 -12.30
CA PRO A 214 20.75 -6.37 -11.75
C PRO A 214 21.06 -5.14 -12.61
N LEU A 215 21.22 -4.00 -11.94
CA LEU A 215 21.49 -2.71 -12.58
C LEU A 215 22.94 -2.30 -12.41
N ASN A 216 23.50 -1.67 -13.44
CA ASN A 216 24.79 -1.01 -13.36
C ASN A 216 24.69 0.34 -12.60
N PRO A 217 25.81 0.95 -12.17
CA PRO A 217 25.77 2.19 -11.38
C PRO A 217 25.01 3.34 -12.03
N ASN A 218 25.13 3.52 -13.34
CA ASN A 218 24.45 4.58 -14.08
C ASN A 218 22.93 4.31 -14.18
N GLU A 219 22.51 3.06 -14.36
CA GLU A 219 21.09 2.69 -14.31
C GLU A 219 20.49 2.92 -12.92
N ILE A 220 21.22 2.60 -11.85
CA ILE A 220 20.79 2.86 -10.47
C ILE A 220 20.59 4.36 -10.26
N GLU A 221 21.56 5.19 -10.68
CA GLU A 221 21.46 6.65 -10.58
C GLU A 221 20.24 7.19 -11.33
N GLN A 222 19.99 6.68 -12.55
CA GLN A 222 18.82 7.05 -13.33
C GLN A 222 17.52 6.67 -12.64
N VAL A 223 17.39 5.46 -12.09
CA VAL A 223 16.20 5.03 -11.35
C VAL A 223 15.97 5.92 -10.12
N VAL A 224 17.02 6.18 -9.34
CA VAL A 224 16.94 7.06 -8.15
C VAL A 224 16.47 8.46 -8.54
N TRP A 225 17.04 9.05 -9.59
CA TRP A 225 16.63 10.36 -10.09
C TRP A 225 15.19 10.35 -10.61
N ARG A 226 14.82 9.34 -11.43
CA ARG A 226 13.48 9.21 -12.01
C ARG A 226 12.39 9.08 -10.94
N CYS A 227 12.67 8.36 -9.87
CA CYS A 227 11.73 8.14 -8.77
C CYS A 227 11.81 9.20 -7.66
N SER A 228 12.69 10.20 -7.80
CA SER A 228 12.88 11.21 -6.76
C SER A 228 11.62 12.04 -6.55
N HIS A 229 11.34 12.37 -5.29
CA HIS A 229 10.20 13.22 -4.95
C HIS A 229 10.29 14.59 -5.64
N ASP A 230 11.48 15.20 -5.65
CA ASP A 230 11.69 16.51 -6.28
C ASP A 230 11.27 16.48 -7.76
N ARG A 231 11.75 15.49 -8.53
CA ARG A 231 11.34 15.33 -9.93
C ARG A 231 9.84 15.07 -10.06
N LEU A 232 9.32 14.03 -9.39
CA LEU A 232 7.95 13.57 -9.57
C LEU A 232 6.92 14.63 -9.14
N SER A 233 7.12 15.28 -7.99
CA SER A 233 6.22 16.34 -7.51
C SER A 233 6.23 17.58 -8.42
N ASN A 234 7.32 17.78 -9.17
CA ASN A 234 7.45 18.90 -10.09
C ASN A 234 6.90 18.67 -11.51
N LEU A 235 6.49 17.45 -11.87
CA LEU A 235 5.90 17.16 -13.18
C LEU A 235 4.56 17.90 -13.37
N ALA A 236 4.30 18.38 -14.59
CA ALA A 236 3.06 19.11 -14.91
C ALA A 236 1.79 18.29 -14.61
N VAL A 237 1.83 16.97 -14.77
CA VAL A 237 0.71 16.07 -14.43
C VAL A 237 0.40 16.05 -12.93
N ASN A 238 1.38 16.34 -12.07
CA ASN A 238 1.26 16.34 -10.62
C ASN A 238 1.07 17.75 -10.04
N LYS A 239 1.02 18.78 -10.90
CA LYS A 239 0.82 20.18 -10.54
C LYS A 239 -0.61 20.62 -10.92
N GLY A 240 -1.42 20.89 -9.90
CA GLY A 240 -2.74 21.51 -10.04
C GLY A 240 -3.94 20.57 -9.87
N PRO A 241 -5.16 21.14 -9.75
CA PRO A 241 -6.40 20.40 -9.47
C PRO A 241 -7.09 19.86 -10.75
N SER A 242 -6.44 19.92 -11.91
CA SER A 242 -7.08 19.66 -13.20
C SER A 242 -7.01 18.20 -13.65
N LYS A 243 -6.29 17.34 -12.94
CA LYS A 243 -6.14 15.92 -13.29
C LYS A 243 -6.44 15.03 -12.07
N VAL A 244 -7.52 14.28 -12.22
CA VAL A 244 -8.10 13.44 -11.17
C VAL A 244 -7.73 11.98 -11.45
N HIS A 245 -7.17 11.31 -10.45
CA HIS A 245 -6.94 9.87 -10.44
C HIS A 245 -8.28 9.12 -10.43
N TRP A 246 -8.31 7.85 -10.83
CA TRP A 246 -9.55 7.05 -10.83
C TRP A 246 -10.22 6.96 -9.44
N THR A 247 -9.46 7.20 -8.36
CA THR A 247 -9.98 7.29 -6.98
C THR A 247 -10.76 8.58 -6.69
N GLY A 248 -10.79 9.56 -7.60
CA GLY A 248 -11.33 10.90 -7.34
C GLY A 248 -10.35 11.88 -6.70
N TRP A 249 -9.08 11.48 -6.48
CA TRP A 249 -8.06 12.33 -5.86
C TRP A 249 -7.23 13.07 -6.91
N ASP A 250 -6.92 14.34 -6.68
CA ASP A 250 -5.93 15.06 -7.51
C ASP A 250 -4.57 14.37 -7.44
N PHE A 251 -3.84 14.32 -8.55
CA PHE A 251 -2.49 13.76 -8.56
C PHE A 251 -1.51 14.48 -7.62
N SER A 252 -1.72 15.79 -7.40
CA SER A 252 -0.96 16.57 -6.41
C SER A 252 -1.14 16.05 -4.97
N SER A 253 -2.18 15.27 -4.67
CA SER A 253 -2.45 14.73 -3.33
C SER A 253 -1.47 13.65 -2.90
N PHE A 254 -0.82 12.98 -3.85
CA PHE A 254 0.17 11.94 -3.56
C PHE A 254 1.54 12.52 -3.18
N PHE A 255 1.75 13.83 -3.34
CA PHE A 255 3.00 14.51 -3.01
C PHE A 255 2.76 15.56 -1.91
N ARG A 256 3.54 15.51 -0.83
CA ARG A 256 3.36 16.39 0.33
C ARG A 256 4.67 17.01 0.81
N LYS A 257 5.45 16.27 1.59
CA LYS A 257 6.77 16.70 2.09
C LYS A 257 7.86 15.68 1.83
N CYS A 258 7.53 14.39 1.82
CA CYS A 258 8.51 13.31 1.65
C CYS A 258 9.70 13.42 2.62
N ILE A 259 9.43 13.75 3.89
CA ILE A 259 10.44 13.84 4.95
C ILE A 259 10.23 12.78 6.04
N ILE A 260 11.33 12.38 6.67
CA ILE A 260 11.34 11.52 7.85
C ILE A 260 11.18 12.44 9.06
N GLY A 261 10.31 12.07 10.00
CA GLY A 261 10.13 12.79 11.25
C GLY A 261 9.18 13.98 11.18
N ASP A 262 8.44 14.17 10.07
CA ASP A 262 7.45 15.25 10.00
C ASP A 262 6.38 15.13 11.08
N SER A 263 6.14 13.91 11.55
CA SER A 263 5.21 13.61 12.63
C SER A 263 5.46 14.39 13.92
N MET A 264 6.71 14.75 14.22
CA MET A 264 7.06 15.52 15.41
C MET A 264 6.46 16.94 15.41
N ASN A 265 6.04 17.46 14.24
CA ASN A 265 5.35 18.74 14.13
C ASN A 265 3.85 18.65 14.48
N TYR A 266 3.30 17.46 14.71
CA TYR A 266 1.86 17.22 14.84
C TYR A 266 1.48 16.39 16.07
N LEU A 267 2.33 15.45 16.48
CA LEU A 267 2.03 14.53 17.57
C LEU A 267 2.50 15.09 18.90
N THR A 268 1.66 14.93 19.93
CA THR A 268 2.06 15.19 21.31
C THR A 268 2.99 14.09 21.82
N PRO A 269 3.78 14.34 22.88
CA PRO A 269 4.60 13.31 23.51
C PRO A 269 3.82 12.05 23.90
N ASP A 270 2.59 12.20 24.41
CA ASP A 270 1.74 11.07 24.80
C ASP A 270 1.33 10.22 23.58
N MET A 271 1.00 10.85 22.45
CA MET A 271 0.68 10.15 21.21
C MET A 271 1.91 9.39 20.67
N VAL A 272 3.08 10.00 20.74
CA VAL A 272 4.34 9.35 20.36
C VAL A 272 4.59 8.11 21.21
N GLU A 273 4.44 8.23 22.53
CA GLU A 273 4.68 7.11 23.44
C GLU A 273 3.64 5.99 23.26
N GLN A 274 2.37 6.34 23.03
CA GLN A 274 1.34 5.34 22.74
C GLN A 274 1.65 4.51 21.48
N LEU A 275 2.13 5.15 20.40
CA LEU A 275 2.54 4.43 19.19
C LEU A 275 3.79 3.57 19.43
N ARG A 276 4.76 4.07 20.20
CA ARG A 276 5.96 3.30 20.59
C ARG A 276 5.58 2.04 21.34
N GLU A 277 4.71 2.16 22.34
CA GLU A 277 4.29 1.03 23.16
C GLU A 277 3.48 0.01 22.34
N LEU A 278 2.58 0.46 21.47
CA LEU A 278 1.86 -0.42 20.54
C LEU A 278 2.82 -1.19 19.63
N ALA A 279 3.82 -0.51 19.06
CA ALA A 279 4.83 -1.15 18.24
C ALA A 279 5.60 -2.20 19.05
N ARG A 280 6.08 -1.82 20.25
CA ARG A 280 6.82 -2.70 21.15
C ARG A 280 6.03 -3.97 21.47
N GLN A 281 4.78 -3.82 21.93
CA GLN A 281 3.91 -4.94 22.28
C GLN A 281 3.64 -5.89 21.10
N LYS A 282 3.49 -5.36 19.88
CA LYS A 282 3.11 -6.14 18.70
C LYS A 282 4.31 -6.74 17.97
N TRP A 283 5.43 -6.04 17.92
CA TRP A 283 6.54 -6.34 17.00
C TRP A 283 7.76 -6.96 17.69
N GLU A 284 8.08 -6.53 18.92
CA GLU A 284 9.37 -6.84 19.56
C GLU A 284 9.62 -8.34 19.69
N ARG A 285 8.60 -9.10 20.10
CA ARG A 285 8.68 -10.56 20.24
C ARG A 285 8.94 -11.31 18.93
N TYR A 286 8.78 -10.64 17.78
CA TYR A 286 9.02 -11.19 16.45
C TYR A 286 10.30 -10.63 15.80
N GLY A 287 11.11 -9.90 16.55
CA GLY A 287 12.36 -9.32 16.07
C GLY A 287 12.19 -8.07 15.20
N LEU A 288 10.96 -7.56 15.04
CA LEU A 288 10.72 -6.26 14.41
C LEU A 288 10.80 -5.19 15.50
N LYS A 289 11.77 -4.28 15.37
CA LYS A 289 11.98 -3.19 16.34
C LYS A 289 11.34 -1.91 15.84
N PHE A 290 10.67 -1.20 16.74
CA PHE A 290 10.36 0.20 16.52
C PHE A 290 11.66 1.00 16.53
N GLN A 291 11.81 1.91 15.58
CA GLN A 291 12.91 2.87 15.56
C GLN A 291 12.33 4.26 15.80
N SER A 292 12.87 4.99 16.77
CA SER A 292 12.49 6.38 17.00
C SER A 292 12.93 7.26 15.82
N VAL A 293 12.32 8.44 15.66
CA VAL A 293 12.76 9.39 14.62
C VAL A 293 14.22 9.77 14.84
N ASP A 294 14.63 9.98 16.07
CA ASP A 294 16.01 10.32 16.41
C ASP A 294 16.97 9.17 16.07
N GLU A 295 16.65 7.93 16.44
CA GLU A 295 17.45 6.75 16.05
C GLU A 295 17.55 6.60 14.53
N ILE A 296 16.47 6.93 13.81
CA ILE A 296 16.49 6.95 12.36
C ILE A 296 17.42 8.09 11.90
N LEU A 297 17.32 9.31 12.40
CA LEU A 297 18.17 10.39 11.91
C LEU A 297 19.65 10.22 12.30
N ASP A 298 19.93 9.68 13.49
CA ASP A 298 21.27 9.50 14.06
C ASP A 298 22.05 8.32 13.47
N SER A 299 21.38 7.31 12.92
CA SER A 299 22.04 6.19 12.22
C SER A 299 22.72 6.61 10.89
N SER A 300 22.96 7.91 10.69
CA SER A 300 23.48 8.54 9.48
C SER A 300 24.97 8.91 9.59
N HIS A 301 25.65 8.40 10.63
CA HIS A 301 27.08 8.59 10.86
C HIS A 301 27.86 7.29 10.71
#